data_AF-Q9KAY7-F1
#
_entry.id   AF-Q9KAY7-F1
#
_cell.length_a   1.000
_cell.length_b   1.000
_cell.length_c   1.000
_cell.angle_alpha   90.00
_cell.angle_beta   90.00
_cell.angle_gamma   90.00
#
_symmetry.space_group_name_H-M   'P 1'
#
loop_
_entity.id
_entity.type
_entity.pdbx_description
1 polymer ?
#
loop_
_entity_poly.entity_id
_entity_poly.type
_entity_poly.pdbx_seq_one_letter_code
_entity_poly.pdbx_strand_id
1 'polypeptide(L)'
;MSQSVQQLEKDFLNQVKKIEDYKQALSLLAWDSRTGAPKKGIVQRSEVIGTLSSEVFQMSTSTEMGEYLHALQEEGVQAELSEITRKTVEECAKEYERNVKIPKEEYKEYVVLQNQSESIWEEAKEKADFETFRPNLEKLVEFKKRFIGYWGYDKHPYNTLLDDYEPGVFVDTIDEVFGTLREQLIPLVKGVTESATQPEADVLFERFPKANQQALSEAVLREIGYDFEAGRLDETVHPFAIGINPNDVRVTTKYNERDFRVSLFGTIHEGGHALYEQNISKELIGTPLCTGTSMGIHESQSLFWEKFVGKHYGFWQRNYELLKQHASGQFDNVSLDDFYFAVNQAKPSLIRIEADELTYCLHIILRYELEKGLFENSIEVKDLPGLWNEKMEEYLGLRPSHDGEGVLQDVHWSFGAFGYFPSYALGYIYSAQLKEAILKDIPSFDRLIQSGDYAPIREWLTKKVHQYGKMKKPTEIIQDITGGGIDSAPLIQYLNEKYRRLYHF
;
A
#
# COMPACT_ATOMS: atom_id res chain seq x y z
N MET A 1 -46.38 10.82 8.44
CA MET A 1 -45.93 11.92 7.55
C MET A 1 -44.66 11.40 6.91
N SER A 2 -44.57 11.31 5.58
CA SER A 2 -43.32 10.85 4.96
C SER A 2 -42.22 11.84 5.32
N GLN A 3 -41.11 11.35 5.85
CA GLN A 3 -39.89 12.14 5.97
C GLN A 3 -39.53 12.65 4.58
N SER A 4 -39.18 13.93 4.43
CA SER A 4 -38.73 14.42 3.13
C SER A 4 -37.37 13.80 2.79
N VAL A 5 -37.06 13.64 1.50
CA VAL A 5 -35.77 13.11 1.03
C VAL A 5 -34.61 13.89 1.65
N GLN A 6 -34.73 15.21 1.76
CA GLN A 6 -33.69 16.05 2.37
C GLN A 6 -33.48 15.76 3.87
N GLN A 7 -34.54 15.43 4.60
CA GLN A 7 -34.42 15.09 6.02
C GLN A 7 -33.81 13.68 6.19
N LEU A 8 -34.19 12.74 5.33
CA LEU A 8 -33.62 11.39 5.30
C LEU A 8 -32.12 11.42 4.99
N GLU A 9 -31.72 12.14 3.93
CA GLU A 9 -30.31 12.35 3.56
C GLU A 9 -29.52 12.97 4.72
N LYS A 10 -30.06 14.01 5.35
CA LYS A 10 -29.41 14.67 6.48
C LYS A 10 -29.21 13.73 7.67
N ASP A 11 -30.21 12.92 8.01
CA ASP A 11 -30.13 12.01 9.15
C ASP A 11 -29.13 10.88 8.90
N PHE A 12 -29.13 10.31 7.69
CA PHE A 12 -28.12 9.36 7.23
C PHE A 12 -26.70 9.95 7.31
N LEU A 13 -26.46 11.13 6.73
CA LEU A 13 -25.14 11.76 6.75
C LEU A 13 -24.67 12.11 8.17
N ASN A 14 -25.57 12.45 9.09
CA ASN A 14 -25.22 12.65 10.49
C ASN A 14 -24.77 11.34 11.17
N GLN A 15 -25.44 10.23 10.87
CA GLN A 15 -25.04 8.92 11.39
C GLN A 15 -23.71 8.46 10.81
N VAL A 16 -23.50 8.63 9.50
CA VAL A 16 -22.23 8.34 8.82
C VAL A 16 -21.11 9.18 9.42
N LYS A 17 -21.30 10.50 9.55
CA LYS A 17 -20.29 11.37 10.16
C LYS A 17 -19.92 10.90 11.56
N LYS A 18 -20.91 10.52 12.38
CA LYS A 18 -20.65 9.98 13.72
C LYS A 18 -19.76 8.73 13.64
N ILE A 19 -20.03 7.78 12.74
CA ILE A 19 -19.19 6.60 12.52
C ILE A 19 -17.75 7.01 12.16
N GLU A 20 -17.59 7.95 11.23
CA GLU A 20 -16.27 8.41 10.79
C GLU A 20 -15.51 9.14 11.91
N ASP A 21 -16.18 9.90 12.79
CA ASP A 21 -15.57 10.51 13.97
C ASP A 21 -15.01 9.44 14.95
N TYR A 22 -15.69 8.30 15.11
CA TYR A 22 -15.17 7.16 15.89
C TYR A 22 -13.96 6.50 15.21
N LYS A 23 -14.02 6.30 13.87
CA LYS A 23 -12.91 5.75 13.09
C LYS A 23 -11.68 6.65 13.18
N GLN A 24 -11.85 7.97 13.16
CA GLN A 24 -10.77 8.93 13.38
C GLN A 24 -10.10 8.74 14.76
N ALA A 25 -10.87 8.56 15.84
CA ALA A 25 -10.31 8.29 17.16
C ALA A 25 -9.56 6.95 17.21
N LEU A 26 -10.10 5.92 16.56
CA LEU A 26 -9.43 4.61 16.40
C LEU A 26 -8.10 4.73 15.66
N SER A 27 -8.03 5.52 14.58
CA SER A 27 -6.78 5.80 13.84
C SER A 27 -5.73 6.45 14.73
N LEU A 28 -6.10 7.41 15.59
CA LEU A 28 -5.17 8.01 16.54
C LEU A 28 -4.66 7.00 17.58
N LEU A 29 -5.53 6.12 18.10
CA LEU A 29 -5.13 5.06 19.03
C LEU A 29 -4.19 4.03 18.37
N ALA A 30 -4.43 3.72 17.09
CA ALA A 30 -3.56 2.86 16.30
C ALA A 30 -2.18 3.51 16.09
N TRP A 31 -2.14 4.80 15.76
CA TRP A 31 -0.90 5.56 15.65
C TRP A 31 -0.11 5.56 16.96
N ASP A 32 -0.75 5.96 18.07
CA ASP A 32 -0.11 6.03 19.40
C ASP A 32 0.47 4.67 19.84
N SER A 33 -0.15 3.57 19.38
CA SER A 33 0.29 2.20 19.67
C SER A 33 1.65 1.86 19.11
N ARG A 34 2.09 2.60 18.09
CA ARG A 34 3.29 2.32 17.33
C ARG A 34 4.38 3.39 17.47
N THR A 35 4.09 4.49 18.19
CA THR A 35 4.96 5.68 18.23
C THR A 35 5.31 6.19 19.63
N GLY A 36 4.70 5.67 20.70
CA GLY A 36 5.10 6.13 22.05
C GLY A 36 4.37 5.53 23.23
N ALA A 37 3.28 4.79 23.02
CA ALA A 37 2.49 4.28 24.13
C ALA A 37 3.28 3.40 25.11
N PRO A 38 3.14 3.59 26.43
CA PRO A 38 3.80 2.77 27.42
C PRO A 38 3.38 1.30 27.33
N LYS A 39 4.34 0.36 27.41
CA LYS A 39 4.09 -1.09 27.32
C LYS A 39 3.00 -1.60 28.30
N LYS A 40 2.93 -1.03 29.51
CA LYS A 40 1.91 -1.40 30.51
C LYS A 40 0.49 -0.94 30.15
N GLY A 41 0.34 0.01 29.23
CA GLY A 41 -0.96 0.51 28.78
C GLY A 41 -1.57 -0.26 27.62
N ILE A 42 -0.85 -1.24 27.03
CA ILE A 42 -1.30 -1.98 25.84
C ILE A 42 -2.62 -2.72 26.09
N VAL A 43 -2.77 -3.39 27.23
CA VAL A 43 -3.98 -4.18 27.56
C VAL A 43 -5.21 -3.27 27.63
N GLN A 44 -5.18 -2.24 28.47
CA GLN A 44 -6.31 -1.32 28.64
C GLN A 44 -6.63 -0.58 27.33
N ARG A 45 -5.63 -0.23 26.53
CA ARG A 45 -5.86 0.42 25.24
C ARG A 45 -6.50 -0.51 24.21
N SER A 46 -6.14 -1.78 24.23
CA SER A 46 -6.79 -2.80 23.40
C SER A 46 -8.28 -2.94 23.76
N GLU A 47 -8.63 -2.85 25.05
CA GLU A 47 -10.03 -2.83 25.50
C GLU A 47 -10.79 -1.58 25.02
N VAL A 48 -10.15 -0.40 25.07
CA VAL A 48 -10.73 0.85 24.55
C VAL A 48 -10.96 0.76 23.04
N ILE A 49 -9.96 0.31 22.28
CA ILE A 49 -10.08 0.07 20.84
C ILE A 49 -11.23 -0.90 20.56
N GLY A 50 -11.30 -2.03 21.26
CA GLY A 50 -12.38 -3.01 21.10
C GLY A 50 -13.77 -2.43 21.37
N THR A 51 -13.89 -1.58 22.39
CA THR A 51 -15.16 -0.89 22.71
C THR A 51 -15.58 0.05 21.58
N LEU A 52 -14.67 0.93 21.12
CA LEU A 52 -14.98 1.89 20.05
C LEU A 52 -15.27 1.18 18.71
N SER A 53 -14.51 0.14 18.38
CA SER A 53 -14.77 -0.68 17.18
C SER A 53 -16.12 -1.39 17.24
N SER A 54 -16.55 -1.84 18.44
CA SER A 54 -17.87 -2.44 18.62
C SER A 54 -19.00 -1.43 18.38
N GLU A 55 -18.83 -0.18 18.84
CA GLU A 55 -19.81 0.89 18.58
C GLU A 55 -19.90 1.22 17.09
N VAL A 56 -18.75 1.31 16.40
CA VAL A 56 -18.70 1.49 14.94
C VAL A 56 -19.46 0.38 14.23
N PHE A 57 -19.15 -0.88 14.55
CA PHE A 57 -19.80 -2.04 13.96
C PHE A 57 -21.31 -2.06 14.22
N GLN A 58 -21.73 -1.80 15.47
CA GLN A 58 -23.14 -1.77 15.83
C GLN A 58 -23.91 -0.70 15.05
N MET A 59 -23.33 0.49 14.87
CA MET A 59 -23.96 1.54 14.07
C MET A 59 -24.00 1.18 12.58
N SER A 60 -22.89 0.67 12.02
CA SER A 60 -22.79 0.34 10.59
C SER A 60 -23.62 -0.87 10.17
N THR A 61 -24.02 -1.76 11.09
CA THR A 61 -24.90 -2.90 10.81
C THR A 61 -26.28 -2.79 11.46
N SER A 62 -26.65 -1.60 11.96
CA SER A 62 -27.92 -1.41 12.65
C SER A 62 -29.14 -1.55 11.71
N THR A 63 -30.30 -1.89 12.27
CA THR A 63 -31.57 -1.84 11.51
C THR A 63 -31.81 -0.46 10.93
N GLU A 64 -31.51 0.59 11.70
CA GLU A 64 -31.64 1.99 11.27
C GLU A 64 -30.77 2.29 10.04
N MET A 65 -29.50 1.85 10.03
CA MET A 65 -28.63 1.98 8.86
C MET A 65 -29.21 1.25 7.65
N GLY A 66 -29.72 0.03 7.83
CA GLY A 66 -30.39 -0.73 6.77
C GLY A 66 -31.62 -0.01 6.20
N GLU A 67 -32.42 0.63 7.06
CA GLU A 67 -33.57 1.44 6.66
C GLU A 67 -33.16 2.68 5.85
N TYR A 68 -32.11 3.40 6.28
CA TYR A 68 -31.55 4.50 5.51
C TYR A 68 -31.09 4.06 4.13
N LEU A 69 -30.29 2.99 4.05
CA LEU A 69 -29.74 2.49 2.81
C LEU A 69 -30.85 2.04 1.84
N HIS A 70 -31.83 1.27 2.32
CA HIS A 70 -32.96 0.84 1.51
C HIS A 70 -33.71 2.04 0.92
N ALA A 71 -34.07 3.02 1.74
CA ALA A 71 -34.84 4.19 1.30
C ALA A 71 -34.03 5.10 0.35
N LEU A 72 -32.74 5.30 0.61
CA LEU A 72 -31.86 6.14 -0.22
C LEU A 72 -31.47 5.47 -1.55
N GLN A 73 -31.56 4.15 -1.67
CA GLN A 73 -31.31 3.42 -2.92
C GLN A 73 -32.53 3.35 -3.86
N GLU A 74 -33.71 3.84 -3.44
CA GLU A 74 -34.88 3.91 -4.32
C GLU A 74 -34.63 4.83 -5.52
N GLU A 75 -34.99 4.39 -6.73
CA GLU A 75 -34.67 5.07 -7.99
C GLU A 75 -35.17 6.53 -8.03
N GLY A 76 -36.35 6.79 -7.46
CA GLY A 76 -36.91 8.14 -7.36
C GLY A 76 -36.16 9.05 -6.39
N VAL A 77 -35.52 8.48 -5.36
CA VAL A 77 -34.75 9.22 -4.35
C VAL A 77 -33.34 9.51 -4.86
N GLN A 78 -32.70 8.54 -5.51
CA GLN A 78 -31.34 8.67 -6.06
C GLN A 78 -31.17 9.87 -6.98
N ALA A 79 -32.21 10.24 -7.75
CA ALA A 79 -32.18 11.40 -8.64
C ALA A 79 -32.15 12.76 -7.91
N GLU A 80 -32.56 12.81 -6.64
CA GLU A 80 -32.58 14.02 -5.81
C GLU A 80 -31.31 14.19 -4.96
N LEU A 81 -30.49 13.15 -4.81
CA LEU A 81 -29.29 13.15 -3.97
C LEU A 81 -28.08 13.77 -4.68
N SER A 82 -27.21 14.41 -3.89
CA SER A 82 -25.89 14.84 -4.38
C SER A 82 -25.02 13.64 -4.78
N GLU A 83 -24.05 13.84 -5.67
CA GLU A 83 -23.12 12.76 -6.08
C GLU A 83 -22.35 12.18 -4.88
N ILE A 84 -21.89 13.03 -3.96
CA ILE A 84 -21.19 12.62 -2.72
C ILE A 84 -22.10 11.74 -1.87
N THR A 85 -23.36 12.13 -1.70
CA THR A 85 -24.34 11.34 -0.93
C THR A 85 -24.57 9.97 -1.59
N ARG A 86 -24.77 9.94 -2.91
CA ARG A 86 -24.97 8.67 -3.64
C ARG A 86 -23.78 7.74 -3.47
N LYS A 87 -22.55 8.24 -3.62
CA LYS A 87 -21.33 7.46 -3.40
C LYS A 87 -21.15 7.02 -1.95
N THR A 88 -21.56 7.85 -1.00
CA THR A 88 -21.56 7.49 0.42
C THR A 88 -22.53 6.35 0.70
N VAL A 89 -23.74 6.39 0.11
CA VAL A 89 -24.73 5.31 0.18
C VAL A 89 -24.18 4.03 -0.44
N GLU A 90 -23.54 4.11 -1.62
CA GLU A 90 -22.91 2.94 -2.28
C GLU A 90 -21.86 2.26 -1.38
N GLU A 91 -20.96 3.04 -0.78
CA GLU A 91 -19.90 2.49 0.10
C GLU A 91 -20.47 1.90 1.40
N CYS A 92 -21.39 2.62 2.05
CA CYS A 92 -22.05 2.13 3.26
C CYS A 92 -22.91 0.89 2.98
N ALA A 93 -23.56 0.81 1.82
CA ALA A 93 -24.32 -0.38 1.41
C ALA A 93 -23.40 -1.59 1.19
N LYS A 94 -22.27 -1.40 0.51
CA LYS A 94 -21.27 -2.46 0.34
C LYS A 94 -20.78 -2.99 1.69
N GLU A 95 -20.44 -2.10 2.62
CA GLU A 95 -20.00 -2.49 3.97
C GLU A 95 -21.13 -3.20 4.75
N TYR A 96 -22.35 -2.64 4.72
CA TYR A 96 -23.53 -3.21 5.38
C TYR A 96 -23.81 -4.63 4.89
N GLU A 97 -23.96 -4.82 3.58
CA GLU A 97 -24.30 -6.10 2.97
C GLU A 97 -23.27 -7.18 3.31
N ARG A 98 -21.98 -6.83 3.30
CA ARG A 98 -20.91 -7.78 3.62
C ARG A 98 -20.95 -8.23 5.06
N ASN A 99 -21.17 -7.30 5.98
CA ASN A 99 -21.16 -7.58 7.41
C ASN A 99 -22.41 -8.36 7.84
N VAL A 100 -23.59 -8.06 7.29
CA VAL A 100 -24.83 -8.77 7.66
C VAL A 100 -24.92 -10.19 7.07
N LYS A 101 -24.19 -10.49 5.99
CA LYS A 101 -24.14 -11.82 5.37
C LYS A 101 -23.31 -12.83 6.17
N ILE A 102 -22.42 -12.37 7.06
CA ILE A 102 -21.57 -13.27 7.85
C ILE A 102 -22.24 -13.56 9.20
N PRO A 103 -22.40 -14.85 9.58
CA PRO A 103 -22.89 -15.19 10.92
C PRO A 103 -22.00 -14.60 12.01
N LYS A 104 -22.61 -13.90 12.98
CA LYS A 104 -21.90 -13.20 14.06
C LYS A 104 -20.91 -14.07 14.82
N GLU A 105 -21.28 -15.31 15.14
CA GLU A 105 -20.39 -16.23 15.87
C GLU A 105 -19.19 -16.66 15.00
N GLU A 106 -19.38 -16.91 13.71
CA GLU A 106 -18.26 -17.20 12.80
C GLU A 106 -17.31 -16.02 12.65
N TYR A 107 -17.84 -14.79 12.52
CA TYR A 107 -17.00 -13.60 12.46
C TYR A 107 -16.18 -13.43 13.74
N LYS A 108 -16.79 -13.66 14.90
CA LYS A 108 -16.11 -13.61 16.19
C LYS A 108 -15.01 -14.67 16.30
N GLU A 109 -15.27 -15.90 15.89
CA GLU A 109 -14.27 -16.96 15.85
C GLU A 109 -13.10 -16.61 14.92
N TYR A 110 -13.39 -16.04 13.75
CA TYR A 110 -12.38 -15.57 12.81
C TYR A 110 -11.48 -14.48 13.40
N VAL A 111 -12.06 -13.47 14.06
CA VAL A 111 -11.29 -12.39 14.71
C VAL A 111 -10.40 -12.94 15.82
N VAL A 112 -10.88 -13.90 16.62
CA VAL A 112 -10.05 -14.57 17.64
C VAL A 112 -8.89 -15.33 16.98
N LEU A 113 -9.16 -16.04 15.88
CA LEU A 113 -8.15 -16.76 15.13
C LEU A 113 -7.08 -15.82 14.57
N GLN A 114 -7.45 -14.68 13.97
CA GLN A 114 -6.49 -13.71 13.43
C GLN A 114 -5.48 -13.26 14.50
N ASN A 115 -5.96 -12.84 15.68
CA ASN A 115 -5.10 -12.37 16.76
C ASN A 115 -4.15 -13.46 17.27
N GLN A 116 -4.65 -14.69 17.44
CA GLN A 116 -3.82 -15.82 17.88
C GLN A 116 -2.79 -16.21 16.81
N SER A 117 -3.22 -16.18 15.55
CA SER A 117 -2.43 -16.58 14.40
C SER A 117 -1.27 -15.62 14.13
N GLU A 118 -1.46 -14.32 14.32
CA GLU A 118 -0.37 -13.34 14.21
C GLU A 118 0.75 -13.58 15.25
N SER A 119 0.39 -13.79 16.53
CA SER A 119 1.38 -14.10 17.57
C SER A 119 2.11 -15.43 17.32
N ILE A 120 1.40 -16.46 16.85
CA ILE A 120 2.01 -17.75 16.51
C ILE A 120 2.93 -17.62 15.31
N TRP A 121 2.57 -16.80 14.33
CA TRP A 121 3.40 -16.52 13.17
C TRP A 121 4.73 -15.85 13.55
N GLU A 122 4.73 -14.90 14.49
CA GLU A 122 5.97 -14.26 14.95
C GLU A 122 6.97 -15.30 15.48
N GLU A 123 6.50 -16.21 16.35
CA GLU A 123 7.31 -17.31 16.90
C GLU A 123 7.75 -18.30 15.80
N ALA A 124 6.84 -18.69 14.92
CA ALA A 124 7.12 -19.60 13.81
C ALA A 124 8.17 -19.02 12.86
N LYS A 125 8.09 -17.73 12.53
CA LYS A 125 9.05 -17.03 11.67
C LYS A 125 10.44 -17.01 12.31
N GLU A 126 10.53 -16.66 13.60
CA GLU A 126 11.81 -16.63 14.32
C GLU A 126 12.47 -18.01 14.37
N LYS A 127 11.68 -19.06 14.53
CA LYS A 127 12.15 -20.46 14.57
C LYS A 127 12.26 -21.13 13.20
N ALA A 128 11.85 -20.43 12.14
CA ALA A 128 11.70 -20.96 10.79
C ALA A 128 10.90 -22.28 10.73
N ASP A 129 9.82 -22.37 11.52
CA ASP A 129 9.01 -23.57 11.69
C ASP A 129 7.58 -23.35 11.14
N PHE A 130 7.40 -23.65 9.85
CA PHE A 130 6.09 -23.52 9.20
C PHE A 130 5.03 -24.43 9.80
N GLU A 131 5.40 -25.61 10.32
CA GLU A 131 4.45 -26.58 10.85
C GLU A 131 3.75 -26.08 12.13
N THR A 132 4.42 -25.23 12.91
CA THR A 132 3.78 -24.53 14.04
C THR A 132 2.69 -23.56 13.59
N PHE A 133 2.86 -22.89 12.44
CA PHE A 133 1.91 -21.92 11.90
C PHE A 133 0.82 -22.55 11.01
N ARG A 134 1.14 -23.65 10.32
CA ARG A 134 0.27 -24.30 9.31
C ARG A 134 -1.18 -24.50 9.76
N PRO A 135 -1.48 -25.03 10.97
CA PRO A 135 -2.87 -25.29 11.37
C PRO A 135 -3.72 -24.01 11.46
N ASN A 136 -3.10 -22.88 11.79
CA ASN A 136 -3.81 -21.60 11.86
C ASN A 136 -4.04 -21.03 10.46
N LEU A 137 -3.04 -21.13 9.58
CA LEU A 137 -3.17 -20.72 8.19
C LEU A 137 -4.24 -21.54 7.46
N GLU A 138 -4.31 -22.86 7.67
CA GLU A 138 -5.37 -23.73 7.15
C GLU A 138 -6.76 -23.24 7.56
N LYS A 139 -6.96 -22.94 8.85
CA LYS A 139 -8.23 -22.40 9.35
C LYS A 139 -8.55 -21.03 8.75
N LEU A 140 -7.56 -20.13 8.63
CA LEU A 140 -7.76 -18.81 8.05
C LEU A 140 -8.22 -18.90 6.59
N VAL A 141 -7.59 -19.77 5.79
CA VAL A 141 -8.01 -20.03 4.40
C VAL A 141 -9.42 -20.61 4.37
N GLU A 142 -9.76 -21.53 5.27
CA GLU A 142 -11.11 -22.10 5.37
C GLU A 142 -12.17 -21.04 5.70
N PHE A 143 -11.92 -20.18 6.70
CA PHE A 143 -12.81 -19.05 7.03
C PHE A 143 -13.03 -18.14 5.83
N LYS A 144 -11.96 -17.75 5.13
CA LYS A 144 -12.07 -16.91 3.93
C LYS A 144 -12.86 -17.59 2.81
N LYS A 145 -12.70 -18.90 2.59
CA LYS A 145 -13.52 -19.66 1.64
C LYS A 145 -15.00 -19.65 2.01
N ARG A 146 -15.33 -19.80 3.30
CA ARG A 146 -16.72 -19.68 3.77
C ARG A 146 -17.28 -18.27 3.59
N PHE A 147 -16.48 -17.23 3.89
CA PHE A 147 -16.89 -15.84 3.69
C PHE A 147 -17.13 -15.51 2.21
N ILE A 148 -16.28 -15.99 1.30
CA ILE A 148 -16.54 -15.94 -0.14
C ILE A 148 -17.88 -16.62 -0.48
N GLY A 149 -18.18 -17.76 0.14
CA GLY A 149 -19.48 -18.43 -0.01
C GLY A 149 -20.67 -17.59 0.45
N TYR A 150 -20.53 -16.81 1.53
CA TYR A 150 -21.56 -15.89 2.03
C TYR A 150 -21.74 -14.66 1.15
N TRP A 151 -20.64 -14.09 0.66
CA TRP A 151 -20.66 -12.89 -0.17
C TRP A 151 -21.04 -13.18 -1.62
N GLY A 152 -20.70 -14.38 -2.12
CA GLY A 152 -20.72 -14.72 -3.53
C GLY A 152 -19.50 -14.17 -4.26
N TYR A 153 -19.32 -14.63 -5.50
CA TYR A 153 -18.29 -14.15 -6.42
C TYR A 153 -18.77 -14.29 -7.87
N ASP A 154 -18.19 -13.48 -8.76
CA ASP A 154 -18.32 -13.65 -10.20
C ASP A 154 -17.00 -14.17 -10.80
N LYS A 155 -17.12 -15.11 -11.75
CA LYS A 155 -16.04 -15.86 -12.42
C LYS A 155 -15.09 -16.65 -11.52
N HIS A 156 -14.34 -15.99 -10.64
CA HIS A 156 -13.26 -16.58 -9.84
C HIS A 156 -13.44 -16.26 -8.35
N PRO A 157 -13.32 -17.24 -7.41
CA PRO A 157 -13.57 -17.02 -5.98
C PRO A 157 -12.64 -15.98 -5.34
N TYR A 158 -11.40 -15.92 -5.80
CA TYR A 158 -10.42 -14.94 -5.34
C TYR A 158 -10.79 -13.47 -5.67
N ASN A 159 -11.67 -13.23 -6.66
CA ASN A 159 -12.10 -11.87 -7.03
C ASN A 159 -12.74 -11.13 -5.86
N THR A 160 -13.50 -11.83 -5.01
CA THR A 160 -14.14 -11.19 -3.85
C THR A 160 -13.12 -10.69 -2.84
N LEU A 161 -11.96 -11.35 -2.72
CA LEU A 161 -10.88 -10.90 -1.83
C LEU A 161 -10.03 -9.79 -2.45
N LEU A 162 -9.86 -9.81 -3.78
CA LEU A 162 -9.22 -8.72 -4.52
C LEU A 162 -10.03 -7.42 -4.40
N ASP A 163 -11.36 -7.51 -4.48
CA ASP A 163 -12.28 -6.35 -4.40
C ASP A 163 -12.27 -5.63 -3.04
N ASP A 164 -11.67 -6.24 -1.99
CA ASP A 164 -11.44 -5.61 -0.68
C ASP A 164 -10.40 -4.50 -0.77
N TYR A 165 -9.43 -4.66 -1.66
CA TYR A 165 -8.24 -3.82 -1.73
C TYR A 165 -8.15 -3.05 -3.04
N GLU A 166 -8.58 -3.66 -4.15
CA GLU A 166 -8.59 -3.11 -5.51
C GLU A 166 -9.98 -3.26 -6.16
N PRO A 167 -10.96 -2.41 -5.80
CA PRO A 167 -12.33 -2.57 -6.27
C PRO A 167 -12.44 -2.57 -7.81
N GLY A 168 -12.99 -3.65 -8.35
CA GLY A 168 -13.16 -3.84 -9.80
C GLY A 168 -11.92 -4.29 -10.58
N VAL A 169 -10.84 -4.70 -9.91
CA VAL A 169 -9.66 -5.30 -10.55
C VAL A 169 -9.59 -6.79 -10.18
N PHE A 170 -9.69 -7.65 -11.19
CA PHE A 170 -9.93 -9.08 -11.00
C PHE A 170 -8.88 -9.96 -11.65
N VAL A 171 -8.95 -11.27 -11.39
CA VAL A 171 -7.99 -12.28 -11.85
C VAL A 171 -7.69 -12.16 -13.34
N ASP A 172 -8.70 -12.02 -14.21
CA ASP A 172 -8.49 -11.90 -15.67
C ASP A 172 -7.51 -10.76 -16.03
N THR A 173 -7.67 -9.60 -15.40
CA THR A 173 -6.80 -8.45 -15.62
C THR A 173 -5.43 -8.68 -14.99
N ILE A 174 -5.38 -9.14 -13.73
CA ILE A 174 -4.13 -9.33 -13.01
C ILE A 174 -3.25 -10.38 -13.70
N ASP A 175 -3.82 -11.50 -14.17
CA ASP A 175 -3.09 -12.54 -14.88
C ASP A 175 -2.40 -12.01 -16.15
N GLU A 176 -3.08 -11.13 -16.91
CA GLU A 176 -2.52 -10.51 -18.11
C GLU A 176 -1.34 -9.57 -17.79
N VAL A 177 -1.55 -8.59 -16.90
CA VAL A 177 -0.49 -7.61 -16.59
C VAL A 177 0.68 -8.23 -15.81
N PHE A 178 0.42 -9.15 -14.88
CA PHE A 178 1.47 -9.80 -14.12
C PHE A 178 2.22 -10.84 -14.95
N GLY A 179 1.54 -11.55 -15.85
CA GLY A 179 2.18 -12.44 -16.81
C GLY A 179 3.19 -11.69 -17.68
N THR A 180 2.76 -10.56 -18.25
CA THR A 180 3.63 -9.70 -19.07
C THR A 180 4.81 -9.14 -18.27
N LEU A 181 4.59 -8.68 -17.03
CA LEU A 181 5.68 -8.23 -16.15
C LEU A 181 6.68 -9.34 -15.89
N ARG A 182 6.22 -10.52 -15.46
CA ARG A 182 7.08 -11.66 -15.15
C ARG A 182 7.98 -12.02 -16.33
N GLU A 183 7.40 -12.14 -17.53
CA GLU A 183 8.11 -12.50 -18.75
C GLU A 183 9.19 -11.48 -19.14
N GLN A 184 8.95 -10.19 -18.89
CA GLN A 184 9.90 -9.13 -19.26
C GLN A 184 10.95 -8.84 -18.16
N LEU A 185 10.59 -9.01 -16.89
CA LEU A 185 11.49 -8.72 -15.77
C LEU A 185 12.52 -9.83 -15.54
N ILE A 186 12.18 -11.11 -15.71
CA ILE A 186 13.13 -12.22 -15.49
C ILE A 186 14.40 -12.08 -16.38
N PRO A 187 14.30 -11.83 -17.70
CA PRO A 187 15.49 -11.60 -18.54
C PRO A 187 16.28 -10.36 -18.12
N LEU A 188 15.60 -9.30 -17.64
CA LEU A 188 16.25 -8.08 -17.19
C LEU A 188 17.02 -8.29 -15.88
N VAL A 189 16.45 -9.06 -14.93
CA VAL A 189 17.12 -9.52 -13.70
C VAL A 189 18.36 -10.35 -14.03
N LYS A 190 18.26 -11.25 -15.01
CA LYS A 190 19.42 -12.02 -15.47
C LYS A 190 20.52 -11.10 -16.02
N GLY A 191 20.15 -10.12 -16.84
CA GLY A 191 21.09 -9.17 -17.43
C GLY A 191 21.84 -8.31 -16.40
N VAL A 192 21.16 -7.79 -15.35
CA VAL A 192 21.85 -7.05 -14.28
C VAL A 192 22.77 -7.96 -13.46
N THR A 193 22.39 -9.22 -13.26
CA THR A 193 23.14 -10.20 -12.48
C THR A 193 24.41 -10.66 -13.21
N GLU A 194 24.33 -10.84 -14.54
CA GLU A 194 25.43 -11.29 -15.38
C GLU A 194 26.32 -10.15 -15.89
N SER A 195 25.92 -8.89 -15.67
CA SER A 195 26.71 -7.75 -16.13
C SER A 195 28.07 -7.65 -15.43
N ALA A 196 29.10 -7.37 -16.23
CA ALA A 196 30.45 -7.04 -15.74
C ALA A 196 30.54 -5.66 -15.07
N THR A 197 29.52 -4.81 -15.24
CA THR A 197 29.42 -3.49 -14.62
C THR A 197 28.55 -3.60 -13.37
N GLN A 198 29.18 -3.54 -12.19
CA GLN A 198 28.52 -3.61 -10.89
C GLN A 198 28.84 -2.35 -10.08
N PRO A 199 27.90 -1.85 -9.25
CA PRO A 199 28.15 -0.67 -8.44
C PRO A 199 28.98 -1.00 -7.18
N GLU A 200 29.87 -0.08 -6.81
CA GLU A 200 30.55 -0.10 -5.50
C GLU A 200 29.60 0.44 -4.42
N ALA A 201 28.93 -0.46 -3.71
CA ALA A 201 27.84 -0.12 -2.79
C ALA A 201 28.27 0.03 -1.31
N ASP A 202 29.50 -0.33 -0.95
CA ASP A 202 29.97 -0.39 0.45
C ASP A 202 29.86 0.96 1.18
N VAL A 203 30.04 2.07 0.46
CA VAL A 203 29.91 3.43 1.00
C VAL A 203 28.51 3.74 1.55
N LEU A 204 27.48 3.05 1.06
CA LEU A 204 26.10 3.22 1.53
C LEU A 204 25.89 2.65 2.93
N PHE A 205 26.75 1.72 3.36
CA PHE A 205 26.66 1.02 4.64
C PHE A 205 27.58 1.60 5.73
N GLU A 206 28.30 2.68 5.41
CA GLU A 206 29.04 3.46 6.40
C GLU A 206 28.09 4.11 7.42
N ARG A 207 28.63 4.39 8.60
CA ARG A 207 27.81 4.86 9.72
C ARG A 207 27.22 6.25 9.43
N PHE A 208 25.89 6.31 9.35
CA PHE A 208 25.13 7.55 9.21
C PHE A 208 24.29 7.77 10.48
N PRO A 209 24.67 8.71 11.38
CA PRO A 209 24.00 8.86 12.67
C PRO A 209 22.50 9.12 12.55
N LYS A 210 21.69 8.50 13.43
CA LYS A 210 20.22 8.63 13.42
C LYS A 210 19.73 10.08 13.37
N ALA A 211 20.31 10.96 14.20
CA ALA A 211 19.90 12.37 14.25
C ALA A 211 20.09 13.08 12.90
N ASN A 212 21.14 12.71 12.15
CA ASN A 212 21.40 13.27 10.83
C ASN A 212 20.45 12.68 9.78
N GLN A 213 20.13 11.38 9.87
CA GLN A 213 19.10 10.76 9.02
C GLN A 213 17.74 11.43 9.23
N GLN A 214 17.35 11.68 10.49
CA GLN A 214 16.11 12.39 10.81
C GLN A 214 16.08 13.79 10.19
N ALA A 215 17.15 14.57 10.36
CA ALA A 215 17.24 15.91 9.79
C ALA A 215 17.12 15.90 8.25
N LEU A 216 17.78 14.93 7.58
CA LEU A 216 17.68 14.72 6.15
C LEU A 216 16.25 14.32 5.72
N SER A 217 15.66 13.34 6.40
CA SER A 217 14.29 12.87 6.15
C SER A 217 13.27 14.01 6.27
N GLU A 218 13.35 14.82 7.32
CA GLU A 218 12.46 15.97 7.48
C GLU A 218 12.70 17.06 6.42
N ALA A 219 13.96 17.32 6.03
CA ALA A 219 14.28 18.27 4.97
C ALA A 219 13.67 17.84 3.63
N VAL A 220 13.82 16.57 3.27
CA VAL A 220 13.27 16.01 2.04
C VAL A 220 11.74 15.99 2.06
N LEU A 221 11.09 15.65 3.19
CA LEU A 221 9.62 15.74 3.32
C LEU A 221 9.11 17.16 3.07
N ARG A 222 9.76 18.17 3.67
CA ARG A 222 9.40 19.58 3.42
C ARG A 222 9.58 19.95 1.97
N GLU A 223 10.66 19.48 1.33
CA GLU A 223 10.97 19.78 -0.06
C GLU A 223 9.92 19.21 -1.02
N ILE A 224 9.54 17.92 -0.87
CA ILE A 224 8.50 17.31 -1.71
C ILE A 224 7.12 17.92 -1.45
N GLY A 225 6.92 18.61 -0.32
CA GLY A 225 5.75 19.43 -0.01
C GLY A 225 4.79 18.86 1.02
N TYR A 226 5.26 17.93 1.86
CA TYR A 226 4.48 17.45 3.00
C TYR A 226 4.26 18.58 3.99
N ASP A 227 2.99 18.81 4.36
CA ASP A 227 2.62 19.89 5.28
C ASP A 227 2.75 19.42 6.74
N PHE A 228 3.75 19.97 7.43
CA PHE A 228 4.01 19.70 8.85
C PHE A 228 3.05 20.45 9.80
N GLU A 229 2.26 21.41 9.32
CA GLU A 229 1.14 21.94 10.12
C GLU A 229 -0.06 20.98 10.11
N ALA A 230 -0.13 20.12 9.09
CA ALA A 230 -1.15 19.09 8.89
C ALA A 230 -0.62 17.66 9.12
N GLY A 231 0.51 17.51 9.83
CA GLY A 231 1.16 16.21 9.99
C GLY A 231 2.43 16.23 10.84
N ARG A 232 3.03 15.06 11.05
CA ARG A 232 4.32 14.90 11.74
C ARG A 232 5.05 13.63 11.30
N LEU A 233 6.35 13.56 11.56
CA LEU A 233 7.22 12.39 11.36
C LEU A 233 7.64 11.80 12.70
N ASP A 234 7.49 10.48 12.85
CA ASP A 234 7.87 9.73 14.05
C ASP A 234 8.66 8.46 13.72
N GLU A 235 9.32 7.89 14.73
CA GLU A 235 10.00 6.61 14.57
C GLU A 235 9.06 5.46 14.93
N THR A 236 9.17 4.36 14.18
CA THR A 236 8.50 3.09 14.50
C THR A 236 9.33 1.89 14.03
N VAL A 237 8.86 0.68 14.33
CA VAL A 237 9.52 -0.57 13.91
C VAL A 237 9.25 -0.89 12.44
N HIS A 238 8.02 -0.65 11.97
CA HIS A 238 7.58 -0.84 10.59
C HIS A 238 6.97 0.47 10.08
N PRO A 239 7.63 1.20 9.17
CA PRO A 239 7.12 2.45 8.64
C PRO A 239 5.70 2.33 8.08
N PHE A 240 4.92 3.39 8.29
CA PHE A 240 3.57 3.56 7.78
C PHE A 240 3.16 5.03 7.78
N ALA A 241 2.24 5.38 6.89
CA ALA A 241 1.45 6.60 6.90
C ALA A 241 0.04 6.31 7.41
N ILE A 242 -0.57 7.27 8.09
CA ILE A 242 -1.96 7.19 8.54
C ILE A 242 -2.67 8.53 8.34
N GLY A 243 -3.72 8.53 7.53
CA GLY A 243 -4.66 9.64 7.44
C GLY A 243 -5.64 9.58 8.61
N ILE A 244 -5.46 10.44 9.62
CA ILE A 244 -6.44 10.61 10.70
C ILE A 244 -7.57 11.52 10.21
N ASN A 245 -7.20 12.59 9.51
CA ASN A 245 -8.07 13.41 8.66
C ASN A 245 -7.16 14.22 7.70
N PRO A 246 -7.69 14.94 6.68
CA PRO A 246 -6.86 15.67 5.73
C PRO A 246 -5.93 16.74 6.33
N ASN A 247 -6.16 17.19 7.58
CA ASN A 247 -5.28 18.13 8.29
C ASN A 247 -4.54 17.47 9.49
N ASP A 248 -4.55 16.14 9.59
CA ASP A 248 -3.72 15.36 10.52
C ASP A 248 -3.37 14.03 9.83
N VAL A 249 -2.37 14.08 8.96
CA VAL A 249 -1.83 12.92 8.26
C VAL A 249 -0.43 12.70 8.79
N ARG A 250 -0.17 11.55 9.38
CA ARG A 250 1.11 11.28 10.05
C ARG A 250 1.90 10.24 9.30
N VAL A 251 3.21 10.42 9.27
CA VAL A 251 4.15 9.47 8.67
C VAL A 251 5.12 8.96 9.72
N THR A 252 5.61 7.75 9.53
CA THR A 252 6.64 7.17 10.39
C THR A 252 7.81 6.67 9.57
N THR A 253 8.97 6.49 10.19
CA THR A 253 10.16 5.93 9.55
C THR A 253 10.95 5.05 10.52
N LYS A 254 11.94 4.33 10.00
CA LYS A 254 12.86 3.50 10.76
C LYS A 254 14.29 3.90 10.42
N TYR A 255 15.05 4.31 11.42
CA TYR A 255 16.45 4.67 11.23
C TYR A 255 17.35 3.45 11.31
N ASN A 256 18.25 3.32 10.35
CA ASN A 256 19.30 2.30 10.36
C ASN A 256 20.65 2.99 10.18
N GLU A 257 21.44 3.10 11.25
CA GLU A 257 22.75 3.78 11.18
C GLU A 257 23.75 3.11 10.25
N ARG A 258 23.46 1.89 9.76
CA ARG A 258 24.27 1.15 8.79
C ARG A 258 23.65 1.12 7.39
N ASP A 259 22.52 1.78 7.18
CA ASP A 259 21.91 1.93 5.85
C ASP A 259 20.90 3.08 5.87
N PHE A 260 21.36 4.29 5.55
CA PHE A 260 20.52 5.49 5.56
C PHE A 260 19.36 5.45 4.55
N ARG A 261 19.46 4.57 3.54
CA ARG A 261 18.45 4.44 2.48
C ARG A 261 17.13 3.95 3.05
N VAL A 262 17.18 3.12 4.09
CA VAL A 262 16.00 2.59 4.79
C VAL A 262 15.13 3.73 5.30
N SER A 263 15.72 4.71 6.01
CA SER A 263 14.96 5.83 6.55
C SER A 263 14.58 6.81 5.45
N LEU A 264 15.49 7.12 4.53
CA LEU A 264 15.27 8.15 3.52
C LEU A 264 14.18 7.75 2.52
N PHE A 265 14.33 6.60 1.85
CA PHE A 265 13.33 6.15 0.89
C PHE A 265 12.04 5.73 1.56
N GLY A 266 12.11 5.12 2.75
CA GLY A 266 10.92 4.86 3.57
C GLY A 266 10.16 6.15 3.89
N THR A 267 10.86 7.22 4.28
CA THR A 267 10.23 8.52 4.52
C THR A 267 9.62 9.12 3.24
N ILE A 268 10.29 9.03 2.08
CA ILE A 268 9.73 9.53 0.82
C ILE A 268 8.49 8.73 0.42
N HIS A 269 8.52 7.41 0.62
CA HIS A 269 7.41 6.50 0.38
C HIS A 269 6.18 6.88 1.22
N GLU A 270 6.33 6.93 2.55
CA GLU A 270 5.24 7.34 3.45
C GLU A 270 4.81 8.79 3.19
N GLY A 271 5.74 9.66 2.80
CA GLY A 271 5.45 11.02 2.37
C GLY A 271 4.54 11.07 1.14
N GLY A 272 4.72 10.17 0.18
CA GLY A 272 3.85 10.08 -0.99
C GLY A 272 2.42 9.64 -0.66
N HIS A 273 2.27 8.68 0.26
CA HIS A 273 0.97 8.36 0.85
C HIS A 273 0.34 9.57 1.54
N ALA A 274 1.13 10.28 2.36
CA ALA A 274 0.62 11.43 3.08
C ALA A 274 0.21 12.57 2.16
N LEU A 275 0.95 12.80 1.08
CA LEU A 275 0.59 13.79 0.06
C LEU A 275 -0.74 13.46 -0.62
N TYR A 276 -1.09 12.18 -0.80
CA TYR A 276 -2.42 11.80 -1.26
C TYR A 276 -3.48 12.25 -0.23
N GLU A 277 -3.38 11.76 1.00
CA GLU A 277 -4.37 12.00 2.06
C GLU A 277 -4.53 13.49 2.42
N GLN A 278 -3.45 14.27 2.43
CA GLN A 278 -3.48 15.73 2.68
C GLN A 278 -4.20 16.53 1.58
N ASN A 279 -4.31 15.96 0.37
CA ASN A 279 -4.87 16.64 -0.80
C ASN A 279 -6.22 16.06 -1.26
N ILE A 280 -6.86 15.22 -0.44
CA ILE A 280 -8.25 14.80 -0.65
C ILE A 280 -9.18 16.00 -0.48
N SER A 281 -10.23 16.09 -1.29
CA SER A 281 -11.18 17.20 -1.22
C SER A 281 -11.81 17.32 0.18
N LYS A 282 -11.78 18.54 0.73
CA LYS A 282 -12.38 18.86 2.04
C LYS A 282 -13.90 18.68 2.06
N GLU A 283 -14.54 18.63 0.88
CA GLU A 283 -15.98 18.35 0.75
C GLU A 283 -16.34 16.91 1.15
N LEU A 284 -15.36 16.00 1.18
CA LEU A 284 -15.58 14.60 1.55
C LEU A 284 -15.49 14.37 3.07
N ILE A 285 -15.04 15.36 3.85
CA ILE A 285 -14.83 15.21 5.30
C ILE A 285 -16.14 14.79 5.98
N GLY A 286 -16.06 13.75 6.83
CA GLY A 286 -17.20 13.18 7.52
C GLY A 286 -17.95 12.11 6.71
N THR A 287 -17.42 11.71 5.56
CA THR A 287 -17.90 10.58 4.75
C THR A 287 -16.80 9.51 4.65
N PRO A 288 -17.15 8.23 4.41
CA PRO A 288 -16.18 7.16 4.15
C PRO A 288 -15.40 7.36 2.84
N LEU A 289 -15.73 8.40 2.06
CA LEU A 289 -15.07 8.73 0.80
C LEU A 289 -13.80 9.57 1.02
N CYS A 290 -13.57 10.11 2.23
CA CYS A 290 -12.42 10.93 2.59
C CYS A 290 -11.18 10.08 2.91
N THR A 291 -10.80 9.21 1.97
CA THR A 291 -9.58 8.38 2.03
C THR A 291 -9.24 7.92 0.60
N GLY A 292 -8.07 7.31 0.41
CA GLY A 292 -7.69 6.72 -0.86
C GLY A 292 -8.70 5.70 -1.41
N THR A 293 -8.91 5.70 -2.73
CA THR A 293 -9.91 4.83 -3.39
C THR A 293 -9.60 3.33 -3.28
N SER A 294 -8.32 2.97 -3.25
CA SER A 294 -7.83 1.59 -3.25
C SER A 294 -6.38 1.53 -2.78
N MET A 295 -5.92 0.36 -2.36
CA MET A 295 -4.56 0.18 -1.85
C MET A 295 -3.49 0.43 -2.92
N GLY A 296 -3.74 0.01 -4.15
CA GLY A 296 -2.88 0.17 -5.32
C GLY A 296 -2.85 1.61 -5.81
N ILE A 297 -3.96 2.36 -5.82
CA ILE A 297 -3.87 3.81 -6.08
C ILE A 297 -3.11 4.51 -4.97
N HIS A 298 -3.30 4.11 -3.71
CA HIS A 298 -2.56 4.68 -2.59
C HIS A 298 -1.04 4.40 -2.71
N GLU A 299 -0.68 3.16 -3.04
CA GLU A 299 0.69 2.71 -3.31
C GLU A 299 1.29 3.34 -4.56
N SER A 300 0.47 3.67 -5.55
CA SER A 300 0.95 4.42 -6.72
C SER A 300 1.48 5.78 -6.32
N GLN A 301 0.92 6.42 -5.29
CA GLN A 301 1.41 7.72 -4.84
C GLN A 301 2.73 7.58 -4.06
N SER A 302 2.84 6.61 -3.15
CA SER A 302 4.10 6.36 -2.44
C SER A 302 5.22 5.97 -3.40
N LEU A 303 5.00 5.02 -4.30
CA LEU A 303 5.99 4.57 -5.27
C LEU A 303 6.31 5.64 -6.32
N PHE A 304 5.36 6.51 -6.69
CA PHE A 304 5.65 7.65 -7.55
C PHE A 304 6.70 8.57 -6.92
N TRP A 305 6.48 8.99 -5.69
CA TRP A 305 7.42 9.86 -4.98
C TRP A 305 8.73 9.15 -4.65
N GLU A 306 8.69 7.88 -4.24
CA GLU A 306 9.89 7.12 -3.89
C GLU A 306 10.75 6.80 -5.12
N LYS A 307 10.16 6.18 -6.15
CA LYS A 307 10.90 5.60 -7.28
C LYS A 307 11.06 6.59 -8.43
N PHE A 308 9.98 7.25 -8.84
CA PHE A 308 9.98 8.14 -10.01
C PHE A 308 10.46 9.56 -9.70
N VAL A 309 10.46 9.96 -8.43
CA VAL A 309 11.06 11.22 -7.96
C VAL A 309 12.34 10.95 -7.15
N GLY A 310 12.26 10.27 -6.01
CA GLY A 310 13.38 10.08 -5.08
C GLY A 310 14.55 9.25 -5.64
N LYS A 311 14.28 8.38 -6.62
CA LYS A 311 15.32 7.62 -7.36
C LYS A 311 15.56 8.12 -8.78
N HIS A 312 15.04 9.31 -9.11
CA HIS A 312 15.38 10.02 -10.33
C HIS A 312 16.78 10.63 -10.24
N TYR A 313 17.56 10.62 -11.33
CA TYR A 313 18.90 11.20 -11.32
C TYR A 313 18.90 12.69 -10.98
N GLY A 314 17.93 13.44 -11.52
CA GLY A 314 17.74 14.87 -11.23
C GLY A 314 17.48 15.16 -9.74
N PHE A 315 16.84 14.23 -9.00
CA PHE A 315 16.62 14.41 -7.56
C PHE A 315 17.96 14.43 -6.83
N TRP A 316 18.88 13.54 -7.22
CA TRP A 316 20.22 13.50 -6.63
C TRP A 316 21.12 14.62 -7.12
N GLN A 317 20.95 15.13 -8.36
CA GLN A 317 21.63 16.38 -8.76
C GLN A 317 21.28 17.55 -7.82
N ARG A 318 20.05 17.59 -7.31
CA ARG A 318 19.60 18.61 -6.35
C ARG A 318 20.06 18.34 -4.92
N ASN A 319 19.94 17.08 -4.50
CA ASN A 319 19.98 16.67 -3.10
C ASN A 319 21.28 16.00 -2.65
N TYR A 320 22.24 15.74 -3.55
CA TYR A 320 23.48 15.07 -3.17
C TYR A 320 24.33 15.93 -2.22
N GLU A 321 24.42 17.24 -2.44
CA GLU A 321 25.11 18.12 -1.49
C GLU A 321 24.39 18.21 -0.13
N LEU A 322 23.05 18.16 -0.11
CA LEU A 322 22.28 18.07 1.13
C LEU A 322 22.58 16.77 1.88
N LEU A 323 22.62 15.63 1.17
CA LEU A 323 23.05 14.35 1.74
C LEU A 323 24.45 14.45 2.36
N LYS A 324 25.41 15.03 1.63
CA LYS A 324 26.80 15.19 2.09
C LYS A 324 26.90 16.06 3.36
N GLN A 325 26.09 17.11 3.48
CA GLN A 325 26.02 17.94 4.69
C GLN A 325 25.58 17.18 5.94
N HIS A 326 24.77 16.13 5.77
CA HIS A 326 24.30 15.29 6.87
C HIS A 326 25.14 14.00 7.07
N ALA A 327 25.88 13.56 6.05
CA ALA A 327 26.74 12.40 6.10
C ALA A 327 28.03 12.65 6.92
N SER A 328 28.78 11.59 7.20
CA SER A 328 30.02 11.66 7.99
C SER A 328 31.28 11.85 7.12
N GLY A 329 31.14 12.34 5.88
CA GLY A 329 32.21 12.46 4.87
C GLY A 329 32.39 11.24 3.96
N GLN A 330 31.65 10.16 4.18
CA GLN A 330 31.72 8.92 3.37
C GLN A 330 31.49 9.14 1.87
N PHE A 331 30.74 10.18 1.50
CA PHE A 331 30.43 10.53 0.10
C PHE A 331 31.35 11.62 -0.48
N ASP A 332 32.36 12.10 0.26
CA ASP A 332 33.17 13.25 -0.16
C ASP A 332 33.93 13.01 -1.47
N ASN A 333 34.41 11.78 -1.65
CA ASN A 333 35.18 11.35 -2.82
C ASN A 333 34.37 10.45 -3.78
N VAL A 334 33.05 10.35 -3.59
CA VAL A 334 32.17 9.55 -4.46
C VAL A 334 31.49 10.49 -5.45
N SER A 335 31.60 10.17 -6.74
CA SER A 335 30.91 10.94 -7.79
C SER A 335 29.40 10.75 -7.69
N LEU A 336 28.63 11.70 -8.22
CA LEU A 336 27.17 11.56 -8.26
C LEU A 336 26.74 10.33 -9.06
N ASP A 337 27.45 10.01 -10.15
CA ASP A 337 27.12 8.87 -11.00
C ASP A 337 27.34 7.54 -10.27
N ASP A 338 28.47 7.40 -9.56
CA ASP A 338 28.76 6.21 -8.76
C ASP A 338 27.77 6.05 -7.60
N PHE A 339 27.47 7.16 -6.91
CA PHE A 339 26.45 7.17 -5.86
C PHE A 339 25.07 6.78 -6.41
N TYR A 340 24.66 7.37 -7.55
CA TYR A 340 23.39 7.08 -8.19
C TYR A 340 23.28 5.61 -8.60
N PHE A 341 24.36 5.04 -9.14
CA PHE A 341 24.39 3.63 -9.48
C PHE A 341 24.28 2.76 -8.22
N ALA A 342 25.01 3.08 -7.15
CA ALA A 342 24.98 2.36 -5.89
C ALA A 342 23.59 2.36 -5.22
N VAL A 343 22.88 3.50 -5.17
CA VAL A 343 21.53 3.57 -4.56
C VAL A 343 20.45 2.88 -5.40
N ASN A 344 20.73 2.64 -6.69
CA ASN A 344 19.87 1.92 -7.62
C ASN A 344 20.39 0.50 -7.94
N GLN A 345 21.27 -0.05 -7.10
CA GLN A 345 21.70 -1.44 -7.24
C GLN A 345 20.48 -2.37 -7.30
N ALA A 346 20.40 -3.17 -8.36
CA ALA A 346 19.49 -4.30 -8.48
C ALA A 346 20.23 -5.62 -8.26
N LYS A 347 19.64 -6.48 -7.45
CA LYS A 347 20.11 -7.84 -7.23
C LYS A 347 18.96 -8.70 -6.71
N PRO A 348 18.86 -9.97 -7.14
CA PRO A 348 17.97 -10.92 -6.49
C PRO A 348 18.20 -10.95 -4.97
N SER A 349 17.12 -10.90 -4.21
CA SER A 349 17.14 -11.06 -2.75
C SER A 349 15.98 -11.97 -2.32
N LEU A 350 16.03 -12.48 -1.09
CA LEU A 350 14.95 -13.30 -0.56
C LEU A 350 13.81 -12.45 -0.01
N ILE A 351 14.13 -11.29 0.57
CA ILE A 351 13.21 -10.48 1.37
C ILE A 351 12.56 -9.37 0.53
N ARG A 352 11.25 -9.46 0.32
CA ARG A 352 10.43 -8.53 -0.50
C ARG A 352 10.56 -7.09 -0.05
N ILE A 353 10.50 -6.82 1.25
CA ILE A 353 10.58 -5.45 1.79
C ILE A 353 11.99 -4.83 1.64
N GLU A 354 12.98 -5.64 1.27
CA GLU A 354 14.36 -5.23 0.97
C GLU A 354 14.67 -5.32 -0.53
N ALA A 355 13.71 -5.74 -1.35
CA ALA A 355 13.89 -5.91 -2.79
C ALA A 355 14.06 -4.56 -3.49
N ASP A 356 14.88 -4.55 -4.53
CA ASP A 356 15.12 -3.38 -5.35
C ASP A 356 13.97 -3.13 -6.35
N GLU A 357 14.01 -2.01 -7.07
CA GLU A 357 12.96 -1.64 -8.04
C GLU A 357 12.72 -2.68 -9.13
N LEU A 358 13.75 -3.41 -9.56
CA LEU A 358 13.64 -4.37 -10.65
C LEU A 358 13.02 -5.69 -10.18
N THR A 359 13.38 -6.15 -8.99
CA THR A 359 13.00 -7.49 -8.48
C THR A 359 11.70 -7.48 -7.69
N TYR A 360 11.28 -6.31 -7.16
CA TYR A 360 10.13 -6.17 -6.26
C TYR A 360 8.83 -6.81 -6.78
N CYS A 361 8.45 -6.56 -8.04
CA CYS A 361 7.20 -7.10 -8.61
C CYS A 361 7.20 -8.64 -8.67
N LEU A 362 8.35 -9.29 -8.85
CA LEU A 362 8.44 -10.75 -8.90
C LEU A 362 8.07 -11.40 -7.57
N HIS A 363 8.42 -10.76 -6.44
CA HIS A 363 7.98 -11.22 -5.11
C HIS A 363 6.45 -11.14 -4.95
N ILE A 364 5.82 -10.12 -5.52
CA ILE A 364 4.36 -9.94 -5.47
C ILE A 364 3.65 -10.97 -6.34
N ILE A 365 4.13 -11.18 -7.57
CA ILE A 365 3.56 -12.13 -8.54
C ILE A 365 3.55 -13.55 -7.95
N LEU A 366 4.66 -13.97 -7.31
CA LEU A 366 4.71 -15.24 -6.60
C LEU A 366 3.59 -15.40 -5.57
N ARG A 367 3.36 -14.39 -4.73
CA ARG A 367 2.34 -14.44 -3.67
C ARG A 367 0.94 -14.46 -4.25
N TYR A 368 0.69 -13.64 -5.27
CA TYR A 368 -0.57 -13.63 -6.01
C TYR A 368 -0.92 -15.01 -6.56
N GLU A 369 0.04 -15.68 -7.21
CA GLU A 369 -0.21 -16.99 -7.81
C GLU A 369 -0.48 -18.08 -6.76
N LEU A 370 0.22 -18.03 -5.61
CA LEU A 370 -0.04 -18.93 -4.50
C LEU A 370 -1.43 -18.68 -3.88
N GLU A 371 -1.80 -17.42 -3.66
CA GLU A 371 -3.14 -17.09 -3.15
C GLU A 371 -4.23 -17.53 -4.13
N LYS A 372 -4.07 -17.23 -5.42
CA LYS A 372 -5.02 -17.66 -6.45
C LYS A 372 -5.22 -19.18 -6.39
N GLY A 373 -4.13 -19.94 -6.32
CA GLY A 373 -4.16 -21.39 -6.19
C GLY A 373 -4.88 -21.91 -4.94
N LEU A 374 -4.69 -21.24 -3.80
CA LEU A 374 -5.36 -21.62 -2.54
C LEU A 374 -6.88 -21.46 -2.66
N PHE A 375 -7.35 -20.36 -3.26
CA PHE A 375 -8.77 -20.03 -3.32
C PHE A 375 -9.52 -20.70 -4.48
N GLU A 376 -8.82 -21.10 -5.54
CA GLU A 376 -9.39 -21.98 -6.58
C GLU A 376 -9.26 -23.48 -6.25
N ASN A 377 -8.62 -23.83 -5.12
CA ASN A 377 -8.36 -25.19 -4.65
C ASN A 377 -7.43 -26.01 -5.55
N SER A 378 -6.52 -25.36 -6.28
CA SER A 378 -5.47 -26.03 -7.05
C SER A 378 -4.23 -26.36 -6.20
N ILE A 379 -4.06 -25.71 -5.04
CA ILE A 379 -3.00 -25.99 -4.07
C ILE A 379 -3.55 -26.06 -2.63
N GLU A 380 -2.86 -26.79 -1.75
CA GLU A 380 -3.17 -26.84 -0.32
C GLU A 380 -2.12 -26.08 0.51
N VAL A 381 -2.49 -25.63 1.72
CA VAL A 381 -1.61 -24.85 2.60
C VAL A 381 -0.31 -25.58 2.93
N LYS A 382 -0.36 -26.90 3.09
CA LYS A 382 0.82 -27.74 3.37
C LYS A 382 1.87 -27.73 2.25
N ASP A 383 1.48 -27.39 1.02
CA ASP A 383 2.36 -27.39 -0.15
C ASP A 383 3.06 -26.03 -0.34
N LEU A 384 2.64 -24.98 0.39
CA LEU A 384 3.14 -23.62 0.25
C LEU A 384 4.68 -23.49 0.42
N PRO A 385 5.35 -24.13 1.40
CA PRO A 385 6.80 -24.03 1.51
C PRO A 385 7.53 -24.50 0.25
N GLY A 386 7.08 -25.62 -0.34
CA GLY A 386 7.66 -26.18 -1.55
C GLY A 386 7.45 -25.28 -2.77
N LEU A 387 6.19 -24.90 -3.02
CA LEU A 387 5.80 -24.06 -4.14
C LEU A 387 6.41 -22.65 -4.07
N TRP A 388 6.54 -22.09 -2.86
CA TRP A 388 7.24 -20.83 -2.64
C TRP A 388 8.69 -20.92 -3.10
N ASN A 389 9.39 -21.96 -2.66
CA ASN A 389 10.81 -22.15 -2.96
C ASN A 389 11.04 -22.38 -4.46
N GLU A 390 10.16 -23.13 -5.13
CA GLU A 390 10.18 -23.33 -6.58
C GLU A 390 10.01 -22.02 -7.34
N LYS A 391 9.02 -21.20 -6.97
CA LYS A 391 8.77 -19.90 -7.62
C LYS A 391 9.88 -18.88 -7.36
N MET A 392 10.46 -18.86 -6.15
CA MET A 392 11.62 -18.00 -5.85
C MET A 392 12.82 -18.38 -6.74
N GLU A 393 13.06 -19.67 -6.93
CA GLU A 393 14.15 -20.16 -7.78
C GLU A 393 13.86 -19.85 -9.27
N GLU A 394 12.64 -20.04 -9.72
CA GLU A 394 12.21 -19.74 -11.10
C GLU A 394 12.35 -18.24 -11.43
N TYR A 395 11.90 -17.35 -10.54
CA TYR A 395 11.81 -15.91 -10.85
C TYR A 395 13.08 -15.14 -10.50
N LEU A 396 13.76 -15.53 -9.42
CA LEU A 396 14.89 -14.79 -8.86
C LEU A 396 16.19 -15.60 -8.85
N GLY A 397 16.16 -16.88 -9.19
CA GLY A 397 17.34 -17.75 -9.13
C GLY A 397 17.83 -18.02 -7.70
N LEU A 398 16.96 -17.80 -6.70
CA LEU A 398 17.29 -17.95 -5.28
C LEU A 398 16.33 -18.93 -4.61
N ARG A 399 16.85 -19.72 -3.68
CA ARG A 399 16.05 -20.61 -2.86
C ARG A 399 16.24 -20.27 -1.38
N PRO A 400 15.16 -19.98 -0.63
CA PRO A 400 15.22 -19.86 0.83
C PRO A 400 15.90 -21.08 1.46
N SER A 401 16.78 -20.84 2.43
CA SER A 401 17.44 -21.90 3.21
C SER A 401 16.54 -22.45 4.32
N HIS A 402 15.54 -21.68 4.74
CA HIS A 402 14.53 -22.05 5.73
C HIS A 402 13.23 -21.22 5.57
N ASP A 403 12.14 -21.64 6.23
CA ASP A 403 10.82 -21.03 6.00
C ASP A 403 10.69 -19.58 6.51
N GLY A 404 11.48 -19.20 7.52
CA GLY A 404 11.52 -17.82 8.07
C GLY A 404 11.89 -16.72 7.05
N GLU A 405 12.69 -17.05 6.04
CA GLU A 405 13.02 -16.19 4.88
C GLU A 405 12.26 -16.60 3.60
N GLY A 406 11.55 -17.72 3.65
CA GLY A 406 10.63 -18.21 2.63
C GLY A 406 9.16 -17.87 2.94
N VAL A 407 8.31 -18.90 3.03
CA VAL A 407 6.85 -18.74 3.16
C VAL A 407 6.39 -17.96 4.41
N LEU A 408 7.17 -17.96 5.50
CA LEU A 408 6.87 -17.22 6.73
C LEU A 408 7.38 -15.77 6.70
N GLN A 409 7.94 -15.32 5.57
CA GLN A 409 8.62 -14.05 5.49
C GLN A 409 7.73 -12.85 5.83
N ASP A 410 6.50 -12.85 5.32
CA ASP A 410 5.54 -11.76 5.45
C ASP A 410 4.40 -12.09 6.41
N VAL A 411 3.91 -11.06 7.10
CA VAL A 411 2.86 -11.18 8.13
C VAL A 411 1.44 -11.33 7.55
N HIS A 412 1.18 -10.88 6.33
CA HIS A 412 -0.19 -10.72 5.77
C HIS A 412 -1.09 -11.94 5.92
N TRP A 413 -0.58 -13.15 5.66
CA TRP A 413 -1.36 -14.38 5.80
C TRP A 413 -1.63 -14.75 7.26
N SER A 414 -0.84 -14.28 8.23
CA SER A 414 -1.04 -14.57 9.65
C SER A 414 -2.31 -13.94 10.23
N PHE A 415 -2.77 -12.83 9.66
CA PHE A 415 -4.06 -12.22 9.99
C PHE A 415 -5.05 -12.29 8.81
N GLY A 416 -4.79 -13.12 7.80
CA GLY A 416 -5.74 -13.40 6.72
C GLY A 416 -5.99 -12.26 5.73
N ALA A 417 -5.01 -11.39 5.48
CA ALA A 417 -5.05 -10.38 4.42
C ALA A 417 -4.71 -10.97 3.05
N PHE A 418 -5.57 -11.87 2.58
CA PHE A 418 -5.54 -12.43 1.23
C PHE A 418 -6.23 -11.48 0.24
N GLY A 419 -5.68 -11.34 -0.96
CA GLY A 419 -6.08 -10.35 -1.97
C GLY A 419 -5.29 -9.04 -1.86
N TYR A 420 -4.48 -8.87 -0.82
CA TYR A 420 -3.77 -7.62 -0.53
C TYR A 420 -2.54 -7.42 -1.42
N PHE A 421 -1.67 -8.44 -1.52
CA PHE A 421 -0.37 -8.30 -2.19
C PHE A 421 -0.42 -7.75 -3.62
N PRO A 422 -1.39 -8.12 -4.48
CA PRO A 422 -1.47 -7.58 -5.84
C PRO A 422 -1.50 -6.05 -5.90
N SER A 423 -2.06 -5.39 -4.87
CA SER A 423 -2.12 -3.93 -4.75
C SER A 423 -0.73 -3.28 -4.82
N TYR A 424 0.32 -3.95 -4.31
CA TYR A 424 1.69 -3.43 -4.36
C TYR A 424 2.22 -3.33 -5.80
N ALA A 425 2.09 -4.39 -6.58
CA ALA A 425 2.54 -4.39 -7.97
C ALA A 425 1.63 -3.53 -8.86
N LEU A 426 0.32 -3.52 -8.59
CA LEU A 426 -0.61 -2.60 -9.25
C LEU A 426 -0.24 -1.13 -8.97
N GLY A 427 0.10 -0.78 -7.74
CA GLY A 427 0.61 0.56 -7.43
C GLY A 427 1.86 0.93 -8.21
N TYR A 428 2.78 -0.02 -8.41
CA TYR A 428 3.97 0.25 -9.22
C TYR A 428 3.62 0.42 -10.71
N ILE A 429 2.70 -0.38 -11.24
CA ILE A 429 2.18 -0.22 -12.61
C ILE A 429 1.51 1.15 -12.77
N TYR A 430 0.58 1.50 -11.88
CA TYR A 430 -0.12 2.77 -11.90
C TYR A 430 0.85 3.94 -11.81
N SER A 431 1.85 3.90 -10.92
CA SER A 431 2.83 4.99 -10.82
C SER A 431 3.64 5.19 -12.10
N ALA A 432 3.96 4.13 -12.83
CA ALA A 432 4.58 4.24 -14.15
C ALA A 432 3.61 4.84 -15.21
N GLN A 433 2.34 4.42 -15.20
CA GLN A 433 1.31 5.01 -16.07
C GLN A 433 1.07 6.50 -15.76
N LEU A 434 1.06 6.87 -14.48
CA LEU A 434 1.00 8.27 -14.02
C LEU A 434 2.22 9.05 -14.50
N LYS A 435 3.43 8.47 -14.43
CA LYS A 435 4.67 9.08 -14.92
C LYS A 435 4.62 9.28 -16.44
N GLU A 436 4.10 8.33 -17.21
CA GLU A 436 3.94 8.50 -18.65
C GLU A 436 2.95 9.62 -18.97
N ALA A 437 1.82 9.66 -18.27
CA ALA A 437 0.79 10.68 -18.48
C ALA A 437 1.25 12.08 -18.08
N ILE A 438 1.90 12.24 -16.92
CA ILE A 438 2.38 13.55 -16.46
C ILE A 438 3.48 14.10 -17.37
N LEU A 439 4.28 13.27 -18.04
CA LEU A 439 5.27 13.73 -19.02
C LEU A 439 4.62 14.36 -20.26
N LYS A 440 3.42 13.93 -20.64
CA LYS A 440 2.64 14.52 -21.75
C LYS A 440 2.12 15.91 -21.36
N ASP A 441 1.62 16.05 -20.14
CA ASP A 441 1.05 17.31 -19.63
C ASP A 441 2.12 18.29 -19.14
N ILE A 442 3.24 17.79 -18.62
CA ILE A 442 4.37 18.54 -18.06
C ILE A 442 5.70 18.04 -18.67
N PRO A 443 6.03 18.42 -19.92
CA PRO A 443 7.28 18.02 -20.56
C PRO A 443 8.54 18.48 -19.83
N SER A 444 8.43 19.42 -18.90
CA SER A 444 9.52 19.91 -18.05
C SER A 444 9.73 19.10 -16.77
N PHE A 445 9.05 17.98 -16.56
CA PHE A 445 9.09 17.18 -15.33
C PHE A 445 10.52 16.95 -14.81
N ASP A 446 11.44 16.49 -15.64
CA ASP A 446 12.81 16.16 -15.19
C ASP A 446 13.57 17.42 -14.71
N ARG A 447 13.31 18.58 -15.34
CA ARG A 447 13.87 19.88 -14.91
C ARG A 447 13.25 20.34 -13.60
N LEU A 448 11.96 20.11 -13.39
CA LEU A 448 11.28 20.44 -12.13
C LEU A 448 11.92 19.67 -10.97
N ILE A 449 12.11 18.36 -11.13
CA ILE A 449 12.85 17.54 -10.15
C ILE A 449 14.25 18.10 -9.91
N GLN A 450 15.01 18.37 -10.97
CA GLN A 450 16.39 18.88 -10.83
C GLN A 450 16.45 20.23 -10.09
N SER A 451 15.44 21.09 -10.25
CA SER A 451 15.36 22.38 -9.57
C SER A 451 14.77 22.31 -8.15
N GLY A 452 14.11 21.20 -7.80
CA GLY A 452 13.36 21.05 -6.55
C GLY A 452 11.99 21.76 -6.56
N ASP A 453 11.47 22.14 -7.73
CA ASP A 453 10.12 22.72 -7.85
C ASP A 453 9.07 21.62 -8.05
N TYR A 454 8.68 20.98 -6.95
CA TYR A 454 7.72 19.88 -6.97
C TYR A 454 6.26 20.31 -6.98
N ALA A 455 5.96 21.61 -6.85
CA ALA A 455 4.58 22.10 -6.77
C ALA A 455 3.74 21.74 -8.01
N PRO A 456 4.23 21.93 -9.26
CA PRO A 456 3.46 21.54 -10.44
C PRO A 456 3.17 20.04 -10.52
N ILE A 457 4.09 19.20 -10.01
CA ILE A 457 3.91 17.74 -9.96
C ILE A 457 2.81 17.38 -8.95
N ARG A 458 2.87 17.95 -7.73
CA ARG A 458 1.84 17.75 -6.71
C ARG A 458 0.47 18.20 -7.21
N GLU A 459 0.36 19.42 -7.76
CA GLU A 459 -0.90 19.97 -8.25
C GLU A 459 -1.52 19.11 -9.35
N TRP A 460 -0.69 18.55 -10.23
CA TRP A 460 -1.16 17.61 -11.25
C TRP A 460 -1.71 16.32 -10.62
N LEU A 461 -0.98 15.71 -9.68
CA LEU A 461 -1.44 14.50 -8.98
C LEU A 461 -2.71 14.78 -8.16
N THR A 462 -2.80 15.95 -7.52
CA THR A 462 -4.00 16.35 -6.78
C THR A 462 -5.20 16.48 -7.70
N LYS A 463 -5.03 17.14 -8.84
CA LYS A 463 -6.11 17.32 -9.82
C LYS A 463 -6.53 16.00 -10.47
N LYS A 464 -5.61 15.09 -10.72
CA LYS A 464 -5.88 13.85 -11.46
C LYS A 464 -6.26 12.67 -10.57
N VAL A 465 -5.80 12.67 -9.32
CA VAL A 465 -5.93 11.54 -8.39
C VAL A 465 -6.46 12.00 -7.03
N HIS A 466 -5.73 12.89 -6.33
CA HIS A 466 -5.93 13.04 -4.87
C HIS A 466 -7.30 13.58 -4.49
N GLN A 467 -7.76 14.63 -5.18
CA GLN A 467 -8.97 15.35 -4.82
C GLN A 467 -10.22 14.46 -4.76
N TYR A 468 -10.21 13.34 -5.49
CA TYR A 468 -11.35 12.46 -5.62
C TYR A 468 -11.60 11.58 -4.39
N GLY A 469 -10.61 11.34 -3.51
CA GLY A 469 -10.75 10.34 -2.44
C GLY A 469 -11.26 9.01 -3.02
N LYS A 470 -12.37 8.47 -2.48
CA LYS A 470 -13.07 7.29 -3.02
C LYS A 470 -14.24 7.61 -3.98
N MET A 471 -14.39 8.84 -4.47
CA MET A 471 -15.46 9.20 -5.42
C MET A 471 -15.36 8.46 -6.76
N LYS A 472 -14.15 8.03 -7.12
CA LYS A 472 -13.86 7.26 -8.34
C LYS A 472 -13.22 5.94 -7.97
N LYS A 473 -13.56 4.88 -8.69
CA LYS A 473 -12.88 3.58 -8.64
C LYS A 473 -11.45 3.69 -9.20
N PRO A 474 -10.52 2.79 -8.83
CA PRO A 474 -9.16 2.78 -9.38
C PRO A 474 -9.14 2.74 -10.91
N THR A 475 -9.99 1.89 -11.51
CA THR A 475 -10.09 1.76 -12.97
C THR A 475 -10.56 3.03 -13.66
N GLU A 476 -11.45 3.79 -13.03
CA GLU A 476 -11.92 5.10 -13.54
C GLU A 476 -10.79 6.14 -13.51
N ILE A 477 -10.00 6.18 -12.43
CA ILE A 477 -8.84 7.09 -12.34
C ILE A 477 -7.83 6.79 -13.45
N ILE A 478 -7.46 5.52 -13.65
CA ILE A 478 -6.47 5.14 -14.66
C ILE A 478 -7.00 5.39 -16.07
N GLN A 479 -8.27 5.09 -16.33
CA GLN A 479 -8.92 5.38 -17.61
C GLN A 479 -8.95 6.88 -17.93
N ASP A 480 -9.27 7.73 -16.94
CA ASP A 480 -9.30 9.18 -17.12
C ASP A 480 -7.93 9.80 -17.39
N ILE A 481 -6.87 9.20 -16.85
CA ILE A 481 -5.49 9.71 -16.97
C ILE A 481 -4.82 9.21 -18.25
N THR A 482 -4.96 7.92 -18.55
CA THR A 482 -4.21 7.27 -19.63
C THR A 482 -5.01 7.14 -20.92
N GLY A 483 -6.34 7.22 -20.84
CA GLY A 483 -7.24 6.88 -21.94
C GLY A 483 -7.38 5.38 -22.20
N GLY A 484 -6.68 4.53 -21.44
CA GLY A 484 -6.73 3.08 -21.53
C GLY A 484 -6.88 2.40 -20.17
N GLY A 485 -6.77 1.07 -20.15
CA GLY A 485 -6.86 0.28 -18.92
C GLY A 485 -5.54 0.21 -18.15
N ILE A 486 -5.47 -0.76 -17.24
CA ILE A 486 -4.24 -1.11 -16.53
C ILE A 486 -3.25 -1.70 -17.53
N ASP A 487 -2.06 -1.12 -17.62
CA ASP A 487 -1.03 -1.52 -18.58
C ASP A 487 0.35 -1.48 -17.93
N SER A 488 1.08 -2.60 -17.97
CA SER A 488 2.41 -2.75 -17.39
C SER A 488 3.54 -2.28 -18.31
N ALA A 489 3.27 -1.96 -19.59
CA ALA A 489 4.28 -1.56 -20.55
C ALA A 489 5.08 -0.31 -20.11
N PRO A 490 4.49 0.76 -19.54
CA PRO A 490 5.26 1.91 -19.05
C PRO A 490 6.26 1.55 -17.96
N LEU A 491 5.90 0.64 -17.05
CA LEU A 491 6.80 0.18 -15.98
C LEU A 491 7.96 -0.65 -16.56
N ILE A 492 7.65 -1.56 -17.48
CA ILE A 492 8.65 -2.39 -18.17
C ILE A 492 9.63 -1.51 -18.94
N GLN A 493 9.15 -0.49 -19.65
CA GLN A 493 10.00 0.46 -20.38
C GLN A 493 10.91 1.22 -19.42
N TYR A 494 10.36 1.82 -18.35
CA TYR A 494 11.13 2.54 -17.34
C TYR A 494 12.27 1.68 -16.76
N LEU A 495 11.95 0.46 -16.34
CA LEU A 495 12.94 -0.46 -15.77
C LEU A 495 14.00 -0.88 -16.80
N ASN A 496 13.60 -1.20 -18.03
CA ASN A 496 14.53 -1.56 -19.10
C ASN A 496 15.51 -0.42 -19.39
N GLU A 497 15.01 0.79 -19.63
CA GLU A 497 15.85 1.95 -19.95
C GLU A 497 16.83 2.27 -18.81
N LYS A 498 16.33 2.29 -17.57
CA LYS A 498 17.14 2.60 -16.39
C LYS A 498 18.23 1.55 -16.17
N TYR A 499 17.88 0.27 -16.12
CA TYR A 499 18.80 -0.78 -15.71
C TYR A 499 19.78 -1.19 -16.80
N ARG A 500 19.39 -1.16 -18.09
CA ARG A 500 20.34 -1.35 -19.20
C ARG A 500 21.37 -0.23 -19.27
N ARG A 501 20.96 1.01 -18.98
CA ARG A 501 21.88 2.15 -18.90
C ARG A 501 22.85 2.02 -17.74
N LEU A 502 22.40 1.58 -16.56
CA LEU A 502 23.26 1.45 -15.38
C LEU A 502 24.25 0.28 -15.49
N TYR A 503 23.78 -0.87 -16.00
CA TYR A 503 24.56 -2.11 -16.05
C TYR A 503 25.16 -2.40 -17.43
N HIS A 504 24.95 -1.55 -18.44
CA HIS A 504 25.56 -1.62 -19.77
C HIS A 504 25.39 -2.98 -20.52
N PHE A 505 24.15 -3.46 -20.69
CA PHE A 505 23.85 -4.72 -21.42
C PHE A 505 22.63 -4.67 -22.35
#